data_AF-A0A660U2W0-F1
#
_entry.id   AF-A0A660U2W0-F1
#
_cell.length_a   1.000
_cell.length_b   1.000
_cell.length_c   1.000
_cell.angle_alpha   90.00
_cell.angle_beta   90.00
_cell.angle_gamma   90.00
#
_symmetry.space_group_name_H-M   'P 1'
#
loop_
_entity.id
_entity.type
_entity.pdbx_description
1 polymer ?
#
loop_
_entity_poly.entity_id
_entity_poly.type
_entity_poly.pdbx_seq_one_letter_code
_entity_poly.pdbx_strand_id
1 'polypeptide(L)' 'NISTHGIWLFREGKEYFLPYEEFPWFKDAKISQIFNVDEVSEGHLYWPDLDIDLHIEIIEHPENYPLRARRRRQK' A
#
# COMPACT_ATOMS: atom_id res chain seq x y z
N ASN A 1 10.27 -5.82 -0.37
CA ASN A 1 10.34 -6.98 -1.30
C ASN A 1 9.09 -6.98 -2.18
N ILE A 2 9.15 -7.39 -3.46
CA ILE A 2 7.99 -7.43 -4.36
C ILE A 2 7.80 -8.86 -4.88
N SER A 3 6.57 -9.35 -4.84
CA SER A 3 6.19 -10.69 -5.30
C SER A 3 5.01 -10.63 -6.28
N THR A 4 4.64 -11.78 -6.84
CA THR A 4 3.43 -11.93 -7.67
C THR A 4 2.13 -11.71 -6.89
N HIS A 5 2.16 -11.77 -5.56
CA HIS A 5 0.97 -11.69 -4.70
C HIS A 5 0.82 -10.34 -3.98
N GLY A 6 1.89 -9.54 -3.90
CA GLY A 6 1.88 -8.29 -3.15
C GLY A 6 3.27 -7.73 -2.94
N ILE A 7 3.33 -6.67 -2.14
CA ILE A 7 4.56 -6.00 -1.75
C ILE A 7 4.79 -6.10 -0.24
N TRP A 8 6.05 -6.05 0.15
CA TRP A 8 6.47 -5.98 1.54
C TRP A 8 7.01 -4.58 1.82
N LEU A 9 6.42 -3.93 2.81
CA LEU A 9 6.86 -2.67 3.38
C LEU A 9 7.67 -2.97 4.66
N PHE A 10 8.81 -2.30 4.82
CA PHE A 10 9.62 -2.40 6.04
C PHE A 10 9.62 -1.06 6.76
N ARG A 11 9.17 -1.05 8.02
CA ARG A 11 9.10 0.14 8.87
C ARG A 11 9.46 -0.26 10.30
N GLU A 12 10.36 0.49 10.93
CA GLU A 12 10.73 0.33 12.35
C GLU A 12 11.12 -1.11 12.76
N GLY A 13 11.79 -1.85 11.88
CA GLY A 13 12.19 -3.25 12.18
C GLY A 13 11.09 -4.28 11.96
N LYS A 14 9.90 -3.87 11.49
CA LYS A 14 8.78 -4.75 11.18
C LYS A 14 8.50 -4.77 9.68
N GLU A 15 8.15 -5.95 9.19
CA GLU A 15 7.69 -6.16 7.83
C GLU A 15 6.15 -6.24 7.79
N TYR A 16 5.56 -5.54 6.83
CA TYR A 16 4.13 -5.51 6.56
C TYR A 16 3.89 -6.01 5.15
N PHE A 17 3.02 -7.01 5.00
CA PHE A 17 2.66 -7.54 3.69
C PHE A 17 1.38 -6.86 3.19
N LEU A 18 1.46 -6.27 1.99
CA LEU A 18 0.36 -5.63 1.30
C LEU A 18 -0.03 -6.52 0.10
N PRO A 19 -1.00 -7.45 0.27
CA PRO A 19 -1.46 -8.30 -0.81
C PRO A 19 -2.21 -7.50 -1.87
N TYR A 20 -2.04 -7.82 -3.15
CA TYR A 20 -2.76 -7.15 -4.24
C TYR A 20 -4.28 -7.39 -4.24
N GLU A 21 -4.75 -8.38 -3.48
CA GLU A 21 -6.19 -8.61 -3.27
C GLU A 21 -6.82 -7.50 -2.42
N GLU A 22 -6.10 -7.02 -1.40
CA GLU A 22 -6.55 -5.92 -0.52
C GLU A 22 -6.03 -4.56 -0.99
N PHE A 23 -4.86 -4.51 -1.64
CA PHE A 23 -4.22 -3.29 -2.13
C PHE A 23 -3.91 -3.38 -3.65
N PRO A 24 -4.94 -3.48 -4.50
CA PRO A 24 -4.80 -3.77 -5.92
C PRO A 24 -4.11 -2.65 -6.73
N TRP A 25 -4.01 -1.44 -6.18
CA TRP A 25 -3.38 -0.31 -6.86
C TRP A 25 -1.87 -0.51 -7.07
N PHE A 26 -1.21 -1.30 -6.21
CA PHE A 26 0.21 -1.61 -6.36
C PHE A 26 0.50 -2.66 -7.43
N LYS A 27 -0.51 -3.41 -7.91
CA LYS A 27 -0.32 -4.54 -8.82
C LYS A 27 0.31 -4.16 -10.16
N ASP A 28 -0.07 -2.99 -10.69
CA ASP A 28 0.42 -2.48 -11.97
C ASP A 28 1.25 -1.19 -11.80
N ALA A 29 1.60 -0.84 -10.56
CA ALA A 29 2.42 0.33 -10.27
C ALA A 29 3.86 0.10 -10.71
N LYS A 30 4.52 1.14 -11.25
CA LYS A 30 5.96 1.05 -11.52
C LYS A 30 6.70 0.93 -10.20
N ILE A 31 7.79 0.16 -10.21
CA ILE A 31 8.66 -0.02 -9.04
C ILE A 31 9.09 1.34 -8.46
N SER A 32 9.42 2.31 -9.31
CA SER A 32 9.79 3.67 -8.87
C SER A 32 8.69 4.37 -8.09
N GLN A 33 7.42 4.17 -8.45
CA GLN A 33 6.27 4.76 -7.77
C GLN A 33 6.02 4.09 -6.42
N ILE A 34 6.28 2.78 -6.30
CA ILE A 34 6.15 2.03 -5.03
C ILE A 34 7.20 2.48 -4.01
N PHE A 35 8.42 2.80 -4.47
CA PHE A 35 9.48 3.30 -3.61
C PHE A 35 9.36 4.80 -3.29
N ASN A 36 8.54 5.54 -4.04
CA ASN A 36 8.25 6.94 -3.75
C ASN A 36 7.13 7.04 -2.70
N VAL A 37 7.51 6.83 -1.44
CA VAL A 37 6.61 6.87 -0.29
C VAL A 37 7.09 7.90 0.72
N ASP A 38 6.16 8.73 1.18
CA ASP A 38 6.37 9.72 2.24
C ASP A 38 5.56 9.33 3.49
N GLU A 39 6.15 9.51 4.67
CA GLU A 39 5.44 9.38 5.95
C GLU A 39 4.98 10.77 6.40
N VAL A 40 3.69 11.06 6.25
CA VAL A 40 3.11 12.40 6.49
C VAL A 40 2.90 12.65 7.99
N SER A 41 2.62 11.59 8.73
CA SER A 41 2.59 11.54 10.19
C SER A 41 2.85 10.10 10.63
N GLU A 42 3.04 9.87 11.93
CA GLU A 42 3.34 8.55 12.48
C GLU A 42 2.34 7.49 11.97
N GLY A 43 2.83 6.51 11.21
CA GLY A 43 2.02 5.43 10.65
C GLY A 43 1.16 5.81 9.44
N HIS A 44 1.19 7.07 8.99
CA HIS A 44 0.47 7.54 7.79
C HIS A 44 1.42 7.64 6.59
N LEU A 45 1.26 6.71 5.66
CA LEU A 45 2.06 6.59 4.45
C LEU A 45 1.31 7.15 3.26
N TYR A 46 2.01 7.91 2.43
CA TYR A 46 1.48 8.52 1.23
C TYR A 46 2.38 8.22 0.04
N TRP A 47 1.79 7.66 -1.02
CA TRP A 47 2.45 7.45 -2.31
C TRP A 47 1.96 8.52 -3.30
N PRO A 48 2.66 9.66 -3.43
CA PRO A 48 2.22 10.78 -4.27
C PRO A 48 2.02 10.40 -5.73
N ASP A 49 2.88 9.54 -6.28
CA ASP A 49 2.78 9.12 -7.69
C ASP A 49 1.58 8.21 -7.99
N LEU A 50 1.03 7.57 -6.96
CA LEU A 50 -0.10 6.65 -7.07
C LEU A 50 -1.40 7.28 -6.57
N ASP A 51 -1.31 8.42 -5.88
CA ASP A 51 -2.42 9.06 -5.19
C ASP A 51 -3.09 8.06 -4.21
N ILE A 52 -2.25 7.43 -3.38
CA ILE A 52 -2.64 6.43 -2.37
C ILE A 52 -2.18 6.91 -1.00
N ASP A 53 -3.09 6.96 -0.04
CA ASP A 53 -2.82 7.11 1.38
C ASP A 53 -3.18 5.80 2.12
N LEU A 54 -2.31 5.35 3.03
CA LEU A 54 -2.56 4.21 3.90
C LEU A 54 -2.06 4.48 5.31
N HIS A 55 -2.88 4.16 6.31
CA HIS A 55 -2.43 4.05 7.68
C HIS A 55 -1.94 2.62 7.97
N ILE A 56 -0.89 2.47 8.78
CA ILE A 56 -0.37 1.15 9.18
C ILE A 56 -1.46 0.26 9.77
N GLU A 57 -2.39 0.83 10.55
CA GLU A 57 -3.52 0.08 11.15
C GLU A 57 -4.43 -0.57 10.09
N ILE A 58 -4.59 0.06 8.92
CA ILE A 58 -5.36 -0.53 7.80
C ILE A 58 -4.60 -1.73 7.21
N ILE A 59 -3.27 -1.68 7.21
CA ILE A 59 -2.43 -2.77 6.71
C ILE A 59 -2.45 -3.95 7.69
N GLU A 60 -2.48 -3.68 9.00
CA GLU A 60 -2.55 -4.71 10.05
C GLU A 60 -3.94 -5.31 10.21
N HIS A 61 -4.98 -4.49 10.08
CA HIS A 61 -6.37 -4.86 10.32
C HIS A 61 -7.31 -4.42 9.18
N PRO A 62 -7.11 -4.90 7.94
CA PRO A 62 -7.94 -4.53 6.80
C PRO A 62 -9.43 -4.85 7.01
N GLU A 63 -9.75 -5.84 7.84
CA GLU A 63 -11.12 -6.22 8.22
C GLU A 63 -11.91 -5.12 8.95
N ASN A 64 -11.22 -4.21 9.65
CA ASN A 64 -11.85 -3.09 10.37
C ASN A 64 -12.32 -1.97 9.42
N TYR A 65 -11.87 -2.00 8.16
CA TYR A 65 -12.13 -0.97 7.17
C TYR A 65 -12.89 -1.57 5.97
N PRO A 66 -14.23 -1.63 6.02
CA PRO A 66 -15.03 -2.34 5.01
C PRO A 66 -14.99 -1.68 3.62
N LEU A 67 -14.50 -0.43 3.53
CA LEU A 67 -14.22 0.25 2.27
C LEU A 67 -12.96 -0.35 1.62
N ARG A 68 -13.14 -1.52 1.01
CA ARG A 68 -12.07 -2.20 0.28
C ARG A 68 -11.62 -1.38 -0.91
N ALA A 69 -10.32 -1.35 -1.10
CA ALA A 69 -9.67 -0.81 -2.28
C ALA A 69 -10.29 -1.40 -3.56
N ARG A 70 -10.72 -0.53 -4.47
CA ARG A 70 -11.14 -0.95 -5.81
C ARG A 70 -10.09 -0.53 -6.82
N ARG A 71 -9.79 -1.42 -7.78
CA ARG A 71 -8.98 -1.06 -8.95
C ARG A 71 -9.56 0.21 -9.57
N ARG A 72 -8.78 1.30 -9.57
CA ARG A 72 -9.10 2.45 -10.42
C ARG A 72 -9.08 1.94 -11.87
N ARG A 73 -10.19 2.10 -12.60
CA ARG A 73 -10.21 1.86 -14.05
C ARG A 73 -9.22 2.85 -14.67
N GLN A 74 -8.06 2.38 -15.10
CA GLN A 74 -7.19 3.17 -15.96
C GLN A 74 -7.92 3.37 -17.29
N LYS A 75 -8.14 4.62 -17.68
CA LYS A 75 -8.60 5.01 -19.01
C LYS A 75 -7.41 5.08 -19.96
#